data_AF-A0A6N3EDZ1-F1
#
_entry.id   AF-A0A6N3EDZ1-F1
#
_cell.length_a   1.000
_cell.length_b   1.000
_cell.length_c   1.000
_cell.angle_alpha   90.00
_cell.angle_beta   90.00
_cell.angle_gamma   90.00
#
_symmetry.space_group_name_H-M   'P 1'
#
loop_
_entity.id
_entity.type
_entity.pdbx_description
1 polymer ?
#
loop_
_entity_poly.entity_id
_entity_poly.type
_entity_poly.pdbx_seq_one_letter_code
_entity_poly.pdbx_strand_id
1 'polypeptide(L)'
;MEKIKIETQEALFEIESIRPVSENVMQLVFPDTMPSVWGDITIYTDDGTEATTLTGYDTVYRDEGQTVYLSNDGSVYTAPETPEGPGDPPEPYVPTLEELQAAKRREISEACQQIIYQGINVPLSDGTSDHFALTIEDQLNLFGKQIQVTSGAAQIEYHADGQPCRFYSAEDMQAIITAAMWHVSYHTTYCNAINMWITGCETAEEIQVIFYGADVPPAYQSEVLQSYLTQIAAIAGGNADGADPA
;
A
#
# COMPACT_ATOMS: atom_id res chain seq x y z
N MET A 1 60.25 -10.79 22.40
CA MET A 1 59.21 -11.62 21.78
C MET A 1 59.43 -13.03 22.24
N GLU A 2 58.37 -13.63 22.78
CA GLU A 2 58.39 -14.98 23.31
C GLU A 2 58.64 -15.95 22.16
N LYS A 3 59.26 -17.09 22.48
CA LYS A 3 59.59 -18.12 21.51
C LYS A 3 59.03 -19.45 21.94
N ILE A 4 58.70 -20.29 20.97
CA ILE A 4 58.32 -21.67 21.23
C ILE A 4 59.26 -22.61 20.49
N LYS A 5 59.42 -23.82 21.05
CA LYS A 5 60.03 -24.96 20.38
C LYS A 5 59.06 -26.12 20.41
N ILE A 6 58.90 -26.80 19.28
CA ILE A 6 58.16 -28.05 19.21
C ILE A 6 59.17 -29.19 19.44
N GLU A 7 58.88 -30.14 20.31
CA GLU A 7 59.80 -31.24 20.65
C GLU A 7 60.38 -31.95 19.42
N THR A 8 59.55 -32.13 18.38
CA THR A 8 59.90 -32.79 17.11
C THR A 8 60.75 -31.93 16.18
N GLN A 9 61.07 -30.68 16.55
CA GLN A 9 61.78 -29.72 15.72
C GLN A 9 62.95 -29.06 16.47
N GLU A 10 64.07 -28.85 15.78
CA GLU A 10 65.22 -28.15 16.37
C GLU A 10 65.05 -26.61 16.36
N ALA A 11 64.17 -26.08 15.50
CA ALA A 11 63.97 -24.65 15.32
C ALA A 11 63.15 -24.01 16.46
N LEU A 12 63.53 -22.77 16.81
CA LEU A 12 62.73 -21.87 17.65
C LEU A 12 61.86 -20.98 16.75
N PHE A 13 60.60 -20.83 17.11
CA PHE A 13 59.62 -20.00 16.41
C PHE A 13 59.23 -18.82 17.30
N GLU A 14 59.24 -17.61 16.74
CA GLU A 14 58.75 -16.43 17.45
C GLU A 14 57.22 -16.46 17.48
N ILE A 15 56.64 -16.04 18.61
CA ILE A 15 55.20 -15.88 18.77
C ILE A 15 54.88 -14.47 19.25
N GLU A 16 53.77 -13.93 18.76
CA GLU A 16 53.20 -12.69 19.30
C GLU A 16 52.36 -12.99 20.55
N SER A 17 51.67 -14.13 20.57
CA SER A 17 50.88 -14.55 21.72
C SER A 17 50.60 -16.04 21.73
N ILE A 18 50.44 -16.56 22.95
CA ILE A 18 49.91 -17.90 23.23
C ILE A 18 48.89 -17.79 24.36
N ARG A 19 47.66 -18.25 24.14
CA ARG A 19 46.57 -18.13 25.13
C ARG A 19 45.50 -19.22 25.01
N PRO A 20 44.88 -19.66 26.11
CA PRO A 20 43.73 -20.54 26.06
C PRO A 20 42.51 -19.83 25.48
N VAL A 21 41.74 -20.54 24.66
CA VAL A 21 40.45 -20.11 24.08
C VAL A 21 39.29 -20.85 24.72
N SER A 22 39.49 -22.11 25.07
CA SER A 22 38.58 -22.94 25.85
C SER A 22 39.39 -23.88 26.76
N GLU A 23 38.73 -24.80 27.45
CA GLU A 23 39.39 -25.81 28.30
C GLU A 23 40.40 -26.67 27.52
N ASN A 24 40.08 -27.01 26.27
CA ASN A 24 40.88 -27.92 25.45
C ASN A 24 41.53 -27.28 24.23
N VAL A 25 41.35 -25.97 24.00
CA VAL A 25 41.85 -25.29 22.78
C VAL A 25 42.71 -24.08 23.15
N MET A 26 43.88 -23.99 22.54
CA MET A 26 44.81 -22.88 22.64
C MET A 26 44.99 -22.18 21.31
N GLN A 27 45.16 -20.85 21.35
CA GLN A 27 45.50 -20.02 20.20
C GLN A 27 46.96 -19.61 20.28
N LEU A 28 47.66 -19.74 19.15
CA LEU A 28 49.01 -19.25 18.93
C LEU A 28 48.98 -18.28 17.74
N VAL A 29 49.65 -17.13 17.90
CA VAL A 29 49.79 -16.12 16.85
C VAL A 29 51.27 -15.95 16.53
N PHE A 30 51.63 -16.11 15.26
CA PHE A 30 53.00 -16.03 14.75
C PHE A 30 53.18 -14.75 13.95
N PRO A 31 54.26 -13.99 14.18
CA PRO A 31 54.54 -12.78 13.40
C PRO A 31 54.96 -13.11 11.96
N ASP A 32 55.60 -14.28 11.74
CA ASP A 32 56.12 -14.71 10.45
C ASP A 32 56.08 -16.24 10.29
N THR A 33 57.16 -16.93 10.66
CA THR A 33 57.37 -18.36 10.38
C THR A 33 56.67 -19.24 11.42
N MET A 34 55.93 -20.23 10.93
CA MET A 34 55.15 -21.16 11.76
C MET A 34 55.73 -22.60 11.68
N PRO A 35 55.60 -23.40 12.75
CA PRO A 35 55.86 -24.84 12.70
C PRO A 35 54.98 -25.56 11.66
N SER A 36 55.53 -26.55 10.96
CA SER A 36 54.76 -27.43 10.05
C SER A 36 54.26 -28.72 10.69
N VAL A 37 54.74 -29.03 11.90
CA VAL A 37 54.39 -30.22 12.69
C VAL A 37 54.22 -29.79 14.15
N TRP A 38 53.21 -30.33 14.81
CA TRP A 38 52.88 -30.03 16.21
C TRP A 38 53.20 -31.21 17.14
N GLY A 39 53.28 -30.94 18.44
CA GLY A 39 53.71 -31.85 19.49
C GLY A 39 53.86 -31.07 20.79
N ASP A 40 54.65 -31.57 21.74
CA ASP A 40 54.91 -30.85 22.99
C ASP A 40 55.60 -29.51 22.72
N ILE A 41 55.06 -28.44 23.31
CA ILE A 41 55.44 -27.04 23.05
C ILE A 41 56.16 -26.47 24.26
N THR A 42 57.46 -26.28 24.16
CA THR A 42 58.26 -25.59 25.17
C THR A 42 58.25 -24.08 24.90
N ILE A 43 57.83 -23.29 25.88
CA ILE A 43 57.76 -21.83 25.81
C ILE A 43 59.01 -21.24 26.44
N TYR A 44 59.60 -20.26 25.77
CA TYR A 44 60.73 -19.47 26.23
C TYR A 44 60.32 -18.02 26.41
N THR A 45 60.69 -17.43 27.55
CA THR A 45 60.56 -16.00 27.80
C THR A 45 61.45 -15.18 26.87
N ASP A 46 61.20 -13.88 26.80
CA ASP A 46 61.97 -12.92 25.99
C ASP A 46 63.49 -12.96 26.22
N ASP A 47 63.94 -13.33 27.41
CA ASP A 47 65.35 -13.48 27.78
C ASP A 47 65.95 -14.86 27.45
N GLY A 48 65.16 -15.77 26.87
CA GLY A 48 65.56 -17.12 26.47
C GLY A 48 65.46 -18.17 27.58
N THR A 49 64.88 -17.85 28.73
CA THR A 49 64.65 -18.82 29.80
C THR A 49 63.47 -19.73 29.46
N GLU A 50 63.61 -21.03 29.69
CA GLU A 50 62.50 -21.97 29.57
C GLU A 50 61.45 -21.69 30.64
N ALA A 51 60.22 -21.36 30.22
CA ALA A 51 59.12 -21.03 31.11
C ALA A 51 58.33 -22.27 31.52
N THR A 52 57.83 -23.02 30.53
CA THR A 52 57.02 -24.22 30.73
C THR A 52 56.94 -25.03 29.44
N THR A 53 56.47 -26.28 29.53
CA THR A 53 56.14 -27.11 28.39
C THR A 53 54.66 -27.49 28.42
N LEU A 54 53.96 -27.23 27.32
CA LEU A 54 52.57 -27.61 27.11
C LEU A 54 52.53 -28.94 26.37
N THR A 55 51.83 -29.92 26.94
CA THR A 55 51.76 -31.26 26.37
C THR A 55 50.37 -31.56 25.82
N GLY A 56 50.30 -32.45 24.84
CA GLY A 56 49.05 -32.94 24.25
C GLY A 56 48.41 -32.05 23.18
N TYR A 57 48.91 -30.83 22.95
CA TYR A 57 48.42 -29.92 21.90
C TYR A 57 48.97 -30.26 20.51
N ASP A 58 48.84 -31.51 20.08
CA ASP A 58 49.37 -32.01 18.80
C ASP A 58 48.37 -31.92 17.64
N THR A 59 47.10 -31.61 17.93
CA THR A 59 46.02 -31.59 16.95
C THR A 59 45.69 -30.15 16.53
N VAL A 60 45.71 -29.88 15.22
CA VAL A 60 45.28 -28.58 14.68
C VAL A 60 43.76 -28.50 14.73
N TYR A 61 43.24 -27.73 15.68
CA TYR A 61 41.82 -27.44 15.80
C TYR A 61 41.33 -26.57 14.64
N ARG A 62 42.05 -25.49 14.32
CA ARG A 62 41.75 -24.57 13.23
C ARG A 62 43.01 -23.83 12.79
N ASP A 63 43.22 -23.68 11.48
CA ASP A 63 44.34 -22.91 10.91
C ASP A 63 43.79 -21.71 10.13
N GLU A 64 44.17 -20.51 10.54
CA GLU A 64 43.83 -19.23 9.89
C GLU A 64 45.10 -18.51 9.38
N GLY A 65 46.15 -19.26 9.07
CA GLY A 65 47.45 -18.77 8.60
C GLY A 65 48.39 -18.46 9.75
N GLN A 66 48.63 -17.18 10.03
CA GLN A 66 49.50 -16.75 11.14
C GLN A 66 48.86 -16.98 12.52
N THR A 67 47.59 -17.37 12.57
CA THR A 67 46.88 -17.74 13.80
C THR A 67 46.47 -19.19 13.71
N VAL A 68 46.98 -20.01 14.62
CA VAL A 68 46.63 -21.44 14.72
C VAL A 68 46.01 -21.73 16.07
N TYR A 69 45.00 -22.60 16.02
CA TYR A 69 44.34 -23.15 17.18
C TYR A 69 44.73 -24.62 17.30
N LEU A 70 45.22 -25.02 18.47
CA LEU A 70 45.58 -26.39 18.78
C LEU A 70 44.64 -26.93 19.84
N SER A 71 44.23 -28.18 19.71
CA SER A 71 43.45 -28.90 20.70
C SER A 71 44.29 -29.97 21.41
N ASN A 72 43.99 -30.23 22.68
CA ASN A 72 44.62 -31.30 23.46
C ASN A 72 43.73 -32.54 23.68
N ASP A 73 42.53 -32.54 23.11
CA ASP A 73 41.55 -33.62 23.18
C ASP A 73 41.28 -34.28 21.82
N GLY A 74 42.05 -33.89 20.80
CA GLY A 74 41.88 -34.36 19.42
C GLY A 74 40.70 -33.72 18.66
N SER A 75 40.05 -32.71 19.23
CA SER A 75 38.94 -32.02 18.54
C SER A 75 39.42 -31.21 17.33
N VAL A 76 38.59 -31.15 16.30
CA VAL A 76 38.79 -30.30 15.12
C VAL A 76 37.60 -29.35 14.95
N TYR A 77 37.85 -28.15 14.45
CA TYR A 77 36.81 -27.16 14.23
C TYR A 77 35.84 -27.63 13.15
N THR A 78 34.57 -27.69 13.52
CA THR A 78 33.46 -27.86 12.57
C THR A 78 32.74 -26.52 12.51
N ALA A 79 32.72 -25.89 11.33
CA ALA A 79 31.93 -24.69 11.13
C ALA A 79 30.44 -25.01 11.39
N PRO A 80 29.69 -24.16 12.11
CA PRO A 80 28.26 -24.35 12.24
C PRO A 80 27.60 -24.35 10.86
N GLU A 81 26.67 -25.28 10.64
CA GLU A 81 25.83 -25.25 9.44
C GLU A 81 25.08 -23.92 9.43
N THR A 82 25.37 -23.09 8.43
CA THR A 82 24.61 -21.86 8.20
C THR A 82 23.35 -22.28 7.44
N PRO A 83 22.13 -22.03 7.94
CA PRO A 83 20.92 -22.30 7.16
C PRO A 83 21.04 -21.65 5.78
N GLU A 84 20.69 -22.38 4.72
CA GLU A 84 20.72 -21.86 3.35
C GLU A 84 19.78 -20.65 3.23
N GLY A 85 20.36 -19.44 3.27
CA GLY A 85 19.72 -18.19 2.86
C GLY A 85 18.50 -17.73 3.66
N PRO A 86 18.01 -16.51 3.41
CA PRO A 86 16.66 -16.15 3.78
C PRO A 86 15.72 -17.03 2.96
N GLY A 87 14.74 -17.68 3.61
CA GLY A 87 13.72 -18.46 2.91
C GLY A 87 13.00 -17.66 1.83
N ASP A 88 12.29 -18.34 0.93
CA ASP A 88 11.58 -17.70 -0.17
C ASP A 88 10.69 -16.55 0.34
N PRO A 89 10.69 -15.39 -0.35
CA PRO A 89 9.80 -14.30 0.00
C PRO A 89 8.35 -14.79 -0.08
N PRO A 90 7.45 -14.32 0.79
CA PRO A 90 6.06 -14.70 0.74
C PRO A 90 5.47 -14.36 -0.63
N GLU A 91 4.58 -15.23 -1.11
CA GLU A 91 3.86 -14.98 -2.36
C GLU A 91 3.11 -13.64 -2.29
N PRO A 92 3.04 -12.89 -3.41
CA PRO A 92 2.26 -11.66 -3.47
C PRO A 92 0.80 -11.92 -3.10
N TYR A 93 0.26 -11.08 -2.22
CA TYR A 93 -1.14 -11.14 -1.87
C TYR A 93 -2.04 -10.89 -3.08
N VAL A 94 -3.03 -11.77 -3.28
CA VAL A 94 -4.07 -11.65 -4.30
C VAL A 94 -5.40 -11.36 -3.59
N PRO A 95 -6.06 -10.21 -3.86
CA PRO A 95 -7.35 -9.90 -3.28
C PRO A 95 -8.42 -10.94 -3.62
N THR A 96 -9.26 -11.24 -2.65
CA THR A 96 -10.46 -12.06 -2.85
C THR A 96 -11.53 -11.30 -3.66
N LEU A 97 -12.48 -12.04 -4.23
CA LEU A 97 -13.61 -11.44 -4.94
C LEU A 97 -14.39 -10.45 -4.06
N GLU A 98 -14.62 -10.81 -2.78
CA GLU A 98 -15.33 -9.95 -1.84
C GLU A 98 -14.59 -8.62 -1.59
N GLU A 99 -13.26 -8.68 -1.48
CA GLU A 99 -12.42 -7.48 -1.33
C GLU A 99 -12.46 -6.61 -2.58
N LEU A 100 -12.45 -7.21 -3.77
CA LEU A 100 -12.60 -6.50 -5.05
C LEU A 100 -13.98 -5.83 -5.15
N GLN A 101 -15.06 -6.53 -4.81
CA GLN A 101 -16.41 -5.97 -4.79
C GLN A 101 -16.52 -4.83 -3.76
N ALA A 102 -15.95 -4.99 -2.57
CA ALA A 102 -15.97 -3.96 -1.53
C ALA A 102 -15.14 -2.72 -1.91
N ALA A 103 -14.01 -2.91 -2.60
CA ALA A 103 -13.22 -1.82 -3.16
C ALA A 103 -14.00 -1.08 -4.25
N LYS A 104 -14.61 -1.81 -5.20
CA LYS A 104 -15.38 -1.21 -6.29
C LYS A 104 -16.63 -0.47 -5.80
N ARG A 105 -17.35 -1.00 -4.79
CA ARG A 105 -18.48 -0.29 -4.17
C ARG A 105 -18.06 1.05 -3.55
N ARG A 106 -16.89 1.11 -2.90
CA ARG A 106 -16.35 2.37 -2.35
C ARG A 106 -16.02 3.36 -3.47
N GLU A 107 -15.30 2.91 -4.50
CA GLU A 107 -14.98 3.72 -5.69
C GLU A 107 -16.24 4.33 -6.32
N ILE A 108 -17.28 3.51 -6.55
CA ILE A 108 -18.55 3.98 -7.13
C ILE A 108 -19.28 4.92 -6.18
N SER A 109 -19.27 4.65 -4.87
CA SER A 109 -19.92 5.52 -3.89
C SER A 109 -19.26 6.90 -3.80
N GLU A 110 -17.93 6.94 -3.87
CA GLU A 110 -17.16 8.19 -3.92
C GLU A 110 -17.46 8.97 -5.21
N ALA A 111 -17.41 8.31 -6.38
CA ALA A 111 -17.75 8.95 -7.65
C ALA A 111 -19.21 9.45 -7.70
N CYS A 112 -20.14 8.68 -7.15
CA CYS A 112 -21.55 9.05 -7.00
C CYS A 112 -21.73 10.33 -6.18
N GLN A 113 -21.06 10.38 -5.02
CA GLN A 113 -21.13 11.56 -4.17
C GLN A 113 -20.52 12.77 -4.88
N GLN A 114 -19.37 12.61 -5.51
CA GLN A 114 -18.69 13.69 -6.20
C GLN A 114 -19.55 14.27 -7.32
N ILE A 115 -20.18 13.45 -8.17
CA ILE A 115 -21.03 13.96 -9.26
C ILE A 115 -22.31 14.62 -8.74
N ILE A 116 -22.88 14.13 -7.64
CA ILE A 116 -24.02 14.80 -7.00
C ILE A 116 -23.57 16.16 -6.47
N TYR A 117 -22.47 16.22 -5.72
CA TYR A 117 -22.00 17.46 -5.10
C TYR A 117 -21.50 18.50 -6.10
N GLN A 118 -20.93 18.06 -7.23
CA GLN A 118 -20.63 18.95 -8.36
C GLN A 118 -21.86 19.69 -8.85
N GLY A 119 -23.06 19.18 -8.59
CA GLY A 119 -24.29 19.93 -8.78
C GLY A 119 -24.64 20.17 -10.24
N ILE A 120 -25.37 21.25 -10.50
CA ILE A 120 -26.05 21.47 -11.78
C ILE A 120 -25.99 22.92 -12.23
N ASN A 121 -26.10 23.14 -13.54
CA ASN A 121 -26.35 24.46 -14.12
C ASN A 121 -27.84 24.58 -14.41
N VAL A 122 -28.45 25.67 -13.95
CA VAL A 122 -29.89 25.92 -14.12
C VAL A 122 -30.09 27.21 -14.91
N PRO A 123 -30.70 27.16 -16.10
CA PRO A 123 -31.12 28.36 -16.82
C PRO A 123 -32.27 29.04 -16.07
N LEU A 124 -32.21 30.36 -15.98
CA LEU A 124 -33.18 31.19 -15.28
C LEU A 124 -34.02 32.00 -16.27
N SER A 125 -35.17 32.48 -15.81
CA SER A 125 -36.15 33.23 -16.61
C SER A 125 -35.62 34.55 -17.17
N ASP A 126 -34.58 35.12 -16.55
CA ASP A 126 -33.89 36.33 -17.02
C ASP A 126 -32.87 36.06 -18.14
N GLY A 127 -32.74 34.81 -18.58
CA GLY A 127 -31.81 34.36 -19.62
C GLY A 127 -30.40 34.08 -19.11
N THR A 128 -30.14 34.24 -17.81
CA THR A 128 -28.87 33.82 -17.19
C THR A 128 -28.89 32.33 -16.87
N SER A 129 -27.73 31.77 -16.52
CA SER A 129 -27.62 30.42 -15.98
C SER A 129 -26.67 30.44 -14.80
N ASP A 130 -27.11 29.88 -13.69
CA ASP A 130 -26.32 29.79 -12.46
C ASP A 130 -25.95 28.34 -12.17
N HIS A 131 -24.81 28.17 -11.51
CA HIS A 131 -24.35 26.88 -11.01
C HIS A 131 -24.67 26.73 -9.52
N PHE A 132 -25.19 25.57 -9.15
CA PHE A 132 -25.54 25.23 -7.78
C PHE A 132 -24.90 23.90 -7.41
N ALA A 133 -23.94 23.94 -6.48
CA ALA A 133 -23.46 22.77 -5.78
C ALA A 133 -24.60 22.13 -5.00
N LEU A 134 -24.53 20.82 -4.84
CA LEU A 134 -25.55 20.04 -4.13
C LEU A 134 -24.91 19.23 -3.01
N THR A 135 -24.15 19.89 -2.14
CA THR A 135 -23.73 19.28 -0.87
C THR A 135 -24.96 18.87 -0.06
N ILE A 136 -24.78 18.07 1.01
CA ILE A 136 -25.91 17.66 1.86
C ILE A 136 -26.61 18.90 2.42
N GLU A 137 -25.85 19.91 2.84
CA GLU A 137 -26.36 21.19 3.33
C GLU A 137 -27.19 21.92 2.28
N ASP A 138 -26.72 21.98 1.03
CA ASP A 138 -27.45 22.62 -0.06
C ASP A 138 -28.76 21.91 -0.37
N GLN A 139 -28.73 20.57 -0.43
CA GLN A 139 -29.93 19.74 -0.63
C GLN A 139 -30.97 19.98 0.48
N LEU A 140 -30.54 20.01 1.75
CA LEU A 140 -31.41 20.31 2.89
C LEU A 140 -31.99 21.73 2.82
N ASN A 141 -31.17 22.70 2.44
CA ASN A 141 -31.61 24.09 2.28
C ASN A 141 -32.67 24.22 1.19
N LEU A 142 -32.49 23.55 0.05
CA LEU A 142 -33.45 23.52 -1.06
C LEU A 142 -34.81 22.94 -0.64
N PHE A 143 -34.85 21.94 0.24
CA PHE A 143 -36.12 21.48 0.83
C PHE A 143 -36.83 22.58 1.62
N GLY A 144 -36.08 23.38 2.39
CA GLY A 144 -36.63 24.55 3.07
C GLY A 144 -37.18 25.59 2.09
N LYS A 145 -36.48 25.81 0.97
CA LYS A 145 -36.94 26.73 -0.09
C LYS A 145 -38.21 26.23 -0.79
N GLN A 146 -38.35 24.91 -0.99
CA GLN A 146 -39.57 24.33 -1.54
C GLN A 146 -40.81 24.68 -0.71
N ILE A 147 -40.69 24.72 0.63
CA ILE A 147 -41.80 25.12 1.51
C ILE A 147 -42.19 26.58 1.25
N GLN A 148 -41.21 27.48 1.12
CA GLN A 148 -41.47 28.90 0.82
C GLN A 148 -42.19 29.04 -0.52
N VAL A 149 -41.74 28.34 -1.57
CA VAL A 149 -42.38 28.31 -2.89
C VAL A 149 -43.82 27.81 -2.77
N THR A 150 -44.06 26.68 -2.11
CA THR A 150 -45.43 26.13 -1.97
C THR A 150 -46.34 26.98 -1.10
N SER A 151 -45.78 27.82 -0.22
CA SER A 151 -46.53 28.78 0.60
C SER A 151 -46.86 30.07 -0.16
N GLY A 152 -46.47 30.18 -1.43
CA GLY A 152 -46.76 31.32 -2.29
C GLY A 152 -45.83 32.52 -2.11
N ALA A 153 -44.61 32.31 -1.59
CA ALA A 153 -43.61 33.37 -1.53
C ALA A 153 -43.25 33.85 -2.95
N ALA A 154 -43.31 35.16 -3.19
CA ALA A 154 -43.00 35.73 -4.50
C ALA A 154 -41.48 35.84 -4.77
N GLN A 155 -40.69 35.95 -3.70
CA GLN A 155 -39.23 36.05 -3.74
C GLN A 155 -38.64 35.13 -2.67
N ILE A 156 -37.64 34.34 -3.07
CA ILE A 156 -37.00 33.35 -2.22
C ILE A 156 -35.50 33.64 -2.19
N GLU A 157 -34.95 33.85 -0.99
CA GLU A 157 -33.52 34.07 -0.81
C GLU A 157 -32.73 32.78 -0.98
N TYR A 158 -31.69 32.79 -1.82
CA TYR A 158 -30.74 31.68 -1.97
C TYR A 158 -29.42 32.16 -2.58
N HIS A 159 -28.40 31.28 -2.66
CA HIS A 159 -27.12 31.60 -3.27
C HIS A 159 -26.73 30.55 -4.31
N ALA A 160 -26.12 31.01 -5.39
CA ALA A 160 -25.38 30.17 -6.33
C ALA A 160 -23.91 30.07 -5.89
N ASP A 161 -23.16 29.16 -6.50
CA ASP A 161 -21.77 28.90 -6.12
C ASP A 161 -20.88 30.14 -6.25
N GLY A 162 -20.23 30.51 -5.14
CA GLY A 162 -19.33 31.67 -5.08
C GLY A 162 -20.03 33.03 -5.25
N GLN A 163 -21.37 33.06 -5.29
CA GLN A 163 -22.15 34.29 -5.45
C GLN A 163 -22.77 34.74 -4.12
N PRO A 164 -22.99 36.05 -3.92
CA PRO A 164 -23.74 36.53 -2.77
C PRO A 164 -25.19 36.03 -2.80
N CYS A 165 -25.80 35.92 -1.61
CA CYS A 165 -27.21 35.62 -1.50
C CYS A 165 -28.07 36.67 -2.23
N ARG A 166 -29.02 36.20 -3.04
CA ARG A 166 -29.95 37.04 -3.82
C ARG A 166 -31.36 36.46 -3.76
N PHE A 167 -32.33 37.25 -4.22
CA PHE A 167 -33.71 36.79 -4.37
C PHE A 167 -33.91 36.19 -5.76
N TYR A 168 -34.46 34.98 -5.78
CA TYR A 168 -34.98 34.34 -6.97
C TYR A 168 -36.50 34.51 -7.01
N SER A 169 -37.06 34.54 -8.22
CA SER A 169 -38.51 34.44 -8.39
C SER A 169 -39.01 33.06 -7.93
N ALA A 170 -40.31 32.93 -7.66
CA ALA A 170 -40.92 31.63 -7.38
C ALA A 170 -40.72 30.62 -8.53
N GLU A 171 -40.75 31.09 -9.77
CA GLU A 171 -40.54 30.27 -10.97
C GLU A 171 -39.10 29.76 -11.05
N ASP A 172 -38.12 30.66 -10.93
CA ASP A 172 -36.70 30.29 -11.00
C ASP A 172 -36.33 29.35 -9.84
N MET A 173 -36.80 29.63 -8.63
CA MET A 173 -36.54 28.79 -7.47
C MET A 173 -37.16 27.40 -7.65
N GLN A 174 -38.36 27.30 -8.22
CA GLN A 174 -38.96 26.01 -8.53
C GLN A 174 -38.14 25.24 -9.59
N ALA A 175 -37.62 25.93 -10.62
CA ALA A 175 -36.75 25.32 -11.63
C ALA A 175 -35.46 24.78 -11.00
N ILE A 176 -34.82 25.57 -10.12
CA ILE A 176 -33.60 25.16 -9.38
C ILE A 176 -33.88 23.90 -8.55
N ILE A 177 -34.95 23.91 -7.74
CA ILE A 177 -35.29 22.77 -6.87
C ILE A 177 -35.61 21.53 -7.69
N THR A 178 -36.42 21.66 -8.74
CA THR A 178 -36.81 20.53 -9.58
C THR A 178 -35.59 19.90 -10.27
N ALA A 179 -34.70 20.72 -10.84
CA ALA A 179 -33.48 20.22 -11.47
C ALA A 179 -32.55 19.54 -10.45
N ALA A 180 -32.38 20.14 -9.26
CA ALA A 180 -31.54 19.60 -8.20
C ALA A 180 -32.05 18.26 -7.68
N MET A 181 -33.35 18.17 -7.38
CA MET A 181 -33.96 16.94 -6.91
C MET A 181 -33.92 15.84 -7.98
N TRP A 182 -34.11 16.19 -9.24
CA TRP A 182 -33.97 15.23 -10.35
C TRP A 182 -32.54 14.69 -10.43
N HIS A 183 -31.52 15.56 -10.38
CA HIS A 183 -30.09 15.17 -10.43
C HIS A 183 -29.73 14.21 -9.31
N VAL A 184 -30.04 14.59 -8.07
CA VAL A 184 -29.79 13.77 -6.87
C VAL A 184 -30.50 12.42 -6.99
N SER A 185 -31.76 12.41 -7.42
CA SER A 185 -32.58 11.19 -7.51
C SER A 185 -32.07 10.24 -8.59
N TYR A 186 -31.73 10.76 -9.78
CA TYR A 186 -31.16 9.99 -10.87
C TYR A 186 -29.85 9.34 -10.43
N HIS A 187 -28.89 10.13 -9.96
CA HIS A 187 -27.59 9.61 -9.58
C HIS A 187 -27.71 8.62 -8.43
N THR A 188 -28.51 8.89 -7.40
CA THR A 188 -28.75 7.91 -6.32
C THR A 188 -29.30 6.59 -6.85
N THR A 189 -30.28 6.65 -7.77
CA THR A 189 -30.87 5.46 -8.40
C THR A 189 -29.85 4.68 -9.23
N TYR A 190 -29.05 5.39 -10.02
CA TYR A 190 -28.02 4.84 -10.87
C TYR A 190 -26.91 4.15 -10.07
N CYS A 191 -26.43 4.78 -8.98
CA CYS A 191 -25.42 4.22 -8.10
C CYS A 191 -25.92 2.95 -7.40
N ASN A 192 -27.18 2.93 -6.98
CA ASN A 192 -27.79 1.74 -6.41
C ASN A 192 -27.83 0.58 -7.43
N ALA A 193 -28.14 0.88 -8.69
CA ALA A 193 -28.14 -0.13 -9.76
C ALA A 193 -26.73 -0.67 -10.04
N ILE A 194 -25.70 0.17 -10.09
CA ILE A 194 -24.30 -0.27 -10.20
C ILE A 194 -23.91 -1.15 -9.00
N ASN A 195 -24.29 -0.77 -7.77
CA ASN A 195 -23.98 -1.57 -6.58
C ASN A 195 -24.63 -2.96 -6.63
N MET A 196 -25.83 -3.07 -7.20
CA MET A 196 -26.46 -4.37 -7.47
C MET A 196 -25.71 -5.17 -8.54
N TRP A 197 -25.25 -4.50 -9.60
CA TRP A 197 -24.40 -5.13 -10.60
C TRP A 197 -23.09 -5.66 -10.00
N ILE A 198 -22.36 -4.86 -9.22
CA ILE A 198 -21.11 -5.29 -8.53
C ILE A 198 -21.36 -6.50 -7.64
N THR A 199 -22.48 -6.51 -6.93
CA THR A 199 -22.85 -7.62 -6.02
C THR A 199 -23.13 -8.91 -6.81
N GLY A 200 -23.64 -8.78 -8.04
CA GLY A 200 -23.91 -9.90 -8.94
C GLY A 200 -22.71 -10.41 -9.71
N CYS A 201 -21.54 -9.78 -9.64
CA CYS A 201 -20.32 -10.27 -10.30
C CYS A 201 -19.77 -11.52 -9.60
N GLU A 202 -19.41 -12.52 -10.40
CA GLU A 202 -18.83 -13.79 -9.95
C GLU A 202 -17.31 -13.84 -10.16
N THR A 203 -16.75 -12.91 -10.95
CA THR A 203 -15.34 -12.90 -11.33
C THR A 203 -14.70 -11.52 -11.15
N ALA A 204 -13.37 -11.48 -11.06
CA ALA A 204 -12.61 -10.23 -10.97
C ALA A 204 -12.73 -9.41 -12.25
N GLU A 205 -12.78 -10.08 -13.40
CA GLU A 205 -12.89 -9.49 -14.73
C GLU A 205 -14.20 -8.71 -14.90
N GLU A 206 -15.33 -9.26 -14.40
CA GLU A 206 -16.62 -8.57 -14.40
C GLU A 206 -16.61 -7.31 -13.53
N ILE A 207 -15.90 -7.32 -12.41
CA ILE A 207 -15.77 -6.14 -11.53
C ILE A 207 -14.91 -5.06 -12.18
N GLN A 208 -13.85 -5.45 -12.89
CA GLN A 208 -12.89 -4.53 -13.51
C GLN A 208 -13.52 -3.64 -14.58
N VAL A 209 -14.53 -4.13 -15.29
CA VAL A 209 -15.20 -3.34 -16.34
C VAL A 209 -16.20 -2.32 -15.79
N ILE A 210 -16.51 -2.38 -14.49
CA ILE A 210 -17.46 -1.46 -13.85
C ILE A 210 -16.74 -0.15 -13.50
N PHE A 211 -17.28 0.95 -14.00
CA PHE A 211 -16.88 2.31 -13.66
C PHE A 211 -18.12 3.23 -13.61
N TYR A 212 -17.98 4.38 -12.96
CA TYR A 212 -19.06 5.35 -12.89
C TYR A 212 -19.36 5.94 -14.28
N GLY A 213 -20.59 5.81 -14.77
CA GLY A 213 -20.96 6.18 -16.13
C GLY A 213 -21.06 5.00 -17.11
N ALA A 214 -20.77 3.78 -16.68
CA ALA A 214 -21.00 2.57 -17.47
C ALA A 214 -22.50 2.31 -17.72
N ASP A 215 -22.83 1.74 -18.88
CA ASP A 215 -24.18 1.28 -19.17
C ASP A 215 -24.53 0.09 -18.26
N VAL A 216 -25.44 0.33 -17.31
CA VAL A 216 -25.87 -0.71 -16.37
C VAL A 216 -26.60 -1.82 -17.14
N PRO A 217 -26.24 -3.10 -16.99
CA PRO A 217 -26.91 -4.18 -17.70
C PRO A 217 -28.41 -4.24 -17.37
N PRO A 218 -29.29 -4.60 -18.34
CA PRO A 218 -30.74 -4.62 -18.14
C PRO A 218 -31.21 -5.40 -16.91
N ALA A 219 -30.50 -6.47 -16.53
CA ALA A 219 -30.80 -7.29 -15.35
C ALA A 219 -30.71 -6.51 -14.03
N TYR A 220 -29.95 -5.41 -13.98
CA TYR A 220 -29.79 -4.56 -12.80
C TYR A 220 -30.50 -3.20 -12.94
N GLN A 221 -31.22 -2.97 -14.04
CA GLN A 221 -31.98 -1.75 -14.23
C GLN A 221 -33.38 -1.89 -13.61
N SER A 222 -33.64 -1.12 -12.55
CA SER A 222 -35.00 -0.97 -12.02
C SER A 222 -35.90 -0.20 -13.00
N GLU A 223 -37.22 -0.34 -12.89
CA GLU A 223 -38.19 0.45 -13.65
C GLU A 223 -37.94 1.96 -13.52
N VAL A 224 -37.57 2.40 -12.31
CA VAL A 224 -37.23 3.80 -12.04
C VAL A 224 -35.99 4.24 -12.82
N LEU A 225 -34.93 3.42 -12.86
CA LEU A 225 -33.74 3.74 -13.67
C LEU A 225 -34.08 3.79 -15.16
N GLN A 226 -34.86 2.84 -15.66
CA GLN A 226 -35.29 2.83 -17.06
C GLN A 226 -36.07 4.10 -17.44
N SER A 227 -36.92 4.60 -16.53
CA SER A 227 -37.62 5.87 -16.71
C SER A 227 -36.66 7.05 -16.86
N TYR A 228 -35.64 7.16 -15.98
CA TYR A 228 -34.62 8.20 -16.10
C TYR A 228 -33.81 8.11 -17.40
N LEU A 229 -33.37 6.90 -17.77
CA LEU A 229 -32.60 6.68 -19.00
C LEU A 229 -33.40 7.08 -20.25
N THR A 230 -34.71 6.79 -20.26
CA THR A 230 -35.62 7.21 -21.33
C THR A 230 -35.75 8.72 -21.42
N GLN A 231 -35.90 9.39 -20.27
CA GLN A 231 -35.94 10.86 -20.21
C GLN A 231 -34.65 11.49 -20.73
N ILE A 232 -33.49 10.97 -20.30
CA ILE A 232 -32.17 11.44 -20.75
C ILE A 232 -32.02 11.26 -22.25
N ALA A 233 -32.41 10.10 -22.80
CA ALA A 233 -32.36 9.83 -24.24
C ALA A 233 -33.26 10.80 -25.03
N ALA A 234 -34.45 11.12 -24.51
CA ALA A 234 -35.35 12.10 -25.13
C ALA A 234 -34.75 13.51 -25.16
N ILE A 235 -34.10 13.93 -24.06
CA ILE A 235 -33.42 15.23 -23.96
C ILE A 235 -32.24 15.29 -24.94
N ALA A 236 -31.44 14.22 -25.02
CA ALA A 236 -30.29 14.16 -25.92
C ALA A 236 -30.70 14.12 -27.41
N GLY A 237 -31.77 13.38 -27.75
CA GLY A 237 -32.30 13.28 -29.11
C GLY A 237 -33.05 14.53 -29.59
N GLY A 238 -33.70 15.27 -28.69
CA GLY A 238 -34.44 16.49 -29.02
C GLY A 238 -33.56 17.69 -29.43
N ASN A 239 -32.26 17.66 -29.15
CA ASN A 239 -31.31 18.71 -29.53
C ASN A 239 -30.77 18.57 -30.97
N ALA A 240 -31.12 17.50 -31.71
CA ALA A 240 -30.66 17.29 -33.09
C ALA A 240 -31.55 17.93 -34.18
N ASP A 241 -32.78 18.33 -33.84
CA ASP A 241 -33.77 18.83 -34.82
C ASP A 241 -33.89 20.37 -34.89
N GLY A 242 -32.92 21.09 -34.31
CA GLY A 242 -32.99 22.54 -34.09
C GLY A 242 -31.90 23.37 -34.77
N ALA A 243 -31.44 23.02 -35.97
CA ALA A 243 -30.58 23.92 -36.76
C ALA A 243 -30.64 23.61 -38.27
N ASP A 244 -31.61 24.21 -38.96
CA ASP A 244 -31.35 24.76 -40.30
C ASP A 244 -32.34 25.89 -40.64
N PRO A 245 -31.96 27.17 -40.51
CA PRO A 245 -32.60 28.23 -41.25
C PRO A 245 -31.79 28.54 -42.52
N ALA A 246 -32.45 28.37 -43.66
CA ALA A 246 -32.06 28.93 -44.95
C ALA A 246 -31.98 30.46 -44.94
#